data_AF-D2EE67-F1
#
_entry.id   AF-D2EE67-F1
#
_cell.length_a   1.000
_cell.length_b   1.000
_cell.length_c   1.000
_cell.angle_alpha   90.00
_cell.angle_beta   90.00
_cell.angle_gamma   90.00
#
_symmetry.space_group_name_H-M   'P 1'
#
loop_
_entity.id
_entity.type
_entity.pdbx_description
1 polymer ?
#
loop_
_entity_poly.entity_id
_entity_poly.type
_entity_poly.pdbx_seq_one_letter_code
_entity_poly.pdbx_strand_id
1 'polypeptide(L)'
;MILWTEQGKIWKFPIDNEQGLDEEKKVYFTEHVFLEKYLEPWCPQKGPLRHFMELVCVGLSKNPYLTVDAKREHIKWFKNYFEEKKQLLKEVGALQDRELGNKNTPKQIEH
;
A
#
# COMPACT_ATOMS: atom_id res chain seq x y z
N MET A 1 -21.21 8.05 40.47
CA MET A 1 -20.77 8.60 39.16
C MET A 1 -19.28 8.41 38.94
N ILE A 2 -18.40 8.93 39.81
CA ILE A 2 -16.93 8.79 39.68
C ILE A 2 -16.48 7.33 39.48
N LEU A 3 -16.94 6.40 40.33
CA LEU A 3 -16.61 4.97 40.22
C LEU A 3 -17.00 4.34 38.87
N TRP A 4 -18.11 4.75 38.26
CA TRP A 4 -18.56 4.19 36.98
C TRP A 4 -17.79 4.79 35.79
N THR A 5 -17.30 6.04 35.93
CA THR A 5 -16.39 6.66 34.98
C THR A 5 -15.01 5.99 35.02
N GLU A 6 -14.48 5.68 36.20
CA GLU A 6 -13.23 4.92 36.37
C GLU A 6 -13.34 3.49 35.83
N GLN A 7 -14.50 2.86 35.97
CA GLN A 7 -14.81 1.54 35.40
C GLN A 7 -15.11 1.58 33.89
N GLY A 8 -15.15 2.75 33.24
CA GLY A 8 -15.46 2.90 31.82
C GLY A 8 -16.92 2.61 31.42
N LYS A 9 -17.84 2.52 32.38
CA LYS A 9 -19.27 2.26 32.13
C LYS A 9 -20.05 3.51 31.68
N ILE A 10 -19.52 4.69 31.99
CA ILE A 10 -20.08 5.99 31.57
C ILE A 10 -19.09 6.65 30.62
N TRP A 11 -19.62 7.41 29.65
CA TRP A 11 -18.83 8.25 28.75
C TRP A 11 -17.98 9.26 29.51
N LYS A 12 -16.76 9.52 29.01
CA LYS A 12 -15.89 10.54 29.59
C LYS A 12 -16.29 11.90 29.02
N PHE A 13 -16.37 12.91 29.89
CA PHE A 13 -16.70 14.27 29.52
C PHE A 13 -15.43 15.15 29.51
N PRO A 14 -15.32 16.12 28.57
CA PRO A 14 -16.22 16.37 27.44
C PRO A 14 -16.25 15.19 26.46
N ILE A 15 -17.40 15.00 25.82
CA ILE A 15 -17.63 13.88 24.89
C ILE A 15 -16.68 14.02 23.70
N ASP A 16 -15.89 12.96 23.45
CA ASP A 16 -15.02 12.82 22.28
C ASP A 16 -15.51 11.62 21.46
N ASN A 17 -15.82 11.83 20.18
CA ASN A 17 -16.34 10.79 19.29
C ASN A 17 -15.27 9.75 18.91
N GLU A 18 -13.99 10.03 19.17
CA GLU A 18 -12.88 9.12 18.95
C GLU A 18 -12.54 8.27 20.18
N GLN A 19 -13.37 8.32 21.25
CA GLN A 19 -13.18 7.47 22.42
C GLN A 19 -13.21 5.98 22.03
N GLY A 20 -12.09 5.28 22.27
CA GLY A 20 -11.91 3.87 21.91
C GLY A 20 -11.10 3.63 20.62
N LEU A 21 -10.68 4.68 19.90
CA LEU A 21 -9.75 4.61 18.76
C LEU A 21 -8.29 4.90 19.17
N ASP A 22 -7.91 4.54 20.40
CA ASP A 22 -6.63 4.94 21.01
C ASP A 22 -5.39 4.44 20.25
N GLU A 23 -5.47 3.28 19.60
CA GLU A 23 -4.36 2.72 18.82
C GLU A 23 -4.16 3.45 17.50
N GLU A 24 -5.23 3.70 16.74
CA GLU A 24 -5.15 4.44 15.47
C GLU A 24 -4.80 5.91 15.69
N LYS A 25 -5.20 6.49 16.82
CA LYS A 25 -4.84 7.87 17.20
C LYS A 25 -3.32 8.07 17.36
N LYS A 26 -2.57 7.01 17.65
CA LYS A 26 -1.10 7.05 17.73
C LYS A 26 -0.44 7.07 16.34
N VAL A 27 -1.17 6.67 15.31
CA VAL A 27 -0.64 6.53 13.96
C VAL A 27 -0.74 7.85 13.22
N TYR A 28 0.39 8.28 12.65
CA TYR A 28 0.42 9.52 11.88
C TYR A 28 -0.24 9.32 10.50
N PHE A 29 -0.97 10.33 10.02
CA PHE A 29 -1.78 10.24 8.79
C PHE A 29 -0.97 9.80 7.56
N THR A 30 0.33 10.09 7.52
CA THR A 30 1.23 9.70 6.42
C THR A 30 1.28 8.19 6.23
N GLU A 31 1.09 7.40 7.29
CA GLU A 31 1.05 5.95 7.22
C GLU A 31 -0.24 5.44 6.53
N HIS A 32 -1.34 6.18 6.61
CA HIS A 32 -2.59 5.85 5.91
C HIS A 32 -2.57 6.29 4.45
N VAL A 33 -1.87 7.39 4.13
CA VAL A 33 -1.90 8.02 2.80
C VAL A 33 -0.78 7.50 1.91
N PHE A 34 0.46 7.46 2.40
CA PHE A 34 1.63 7.12 1.59
C PHE A 34 1.96 5.61 1.65
N LEU A 35 1.16 4.83 0.92
CA LEU A 35 1.28 3.37 0.85
C LEU A 35 2.28 2.88 -0.22
N GLU A 36 2.73 3.77 -1.11
CA GLU A 36 3.61 3.43 -2.24
C GLU A 36 4.95 2.83 -1.79
N LYS A 37 5.42 3.20 -0.60
CA LYS A 37 6.62 2.62 0.04
C LYS A 37 6.56 1.10 0.23
N TYR A 38 5.35 0.51 0.29
CA TYR A 38 5.16 -0.93 0.40
C TYR A 38 5.14 -1.65 -0.97
N LEU A 39 5.05 -0.90 -2.08
CA LEU A 39 5.05 -1.43 -3.44
C LEU A 39 6.46 -1.59 -4.01
N GLU A 40 7.36 -0.64 -3.74
CA GLU A 40 8.72 -0.62 -4.29
C GLU A 40 9.54 -1.91 -4.13
N PRO A 41 9.39 -2.71 -3.05
CA PRO A 41 10.18 -3.93 -2.89
C PRO A 41 9.89 -5.05 -3.88
N TRP A 42 8.71 -5.05 -4.54
CA TRP A 42 8.27 -6.19 -5.35
C TRP A 42 7.53 -5.81 -6.63
N CYS A 43 6.91 -4.63 -6.68
CA CYS A 43 6.15 -4.18 -7.83
C CYS A 43 7.08 -3.57 -8.90
N PRO A 44 6.96 -3.92 -10.19
CA PRO A 44 7.69 -3.26 -11.27
C PRO A 44 7.50 -1.73 -11.25
N GLN A 45 8.52 -0.97 -11.64
CA GLN A 45 8.41 0.50 -11.71
C GLN A 45 7.53 1.00 -12.86
N LYS A 46 7.31 0.17 -13.88
CA LYS A 46 6.51 0.51 -15.07
C LYS A 46 5.70 -0.72 -15.49
N GLY A 47 4.55 -0.48 -16.09
CA GLY A 47 3.68 -1.51 -16.66
C GLY A 47 2.28 -1.53 -16.07
N PRO A 48 1.39 -2.40 -16.61
CA PRO A 48 0.00 -2.47 -16.20
C PRO A 48 -0.17 -2.92 -14.74
N LEU A 49 0.73 -3.78 -14.24
CA LEU A 49 0.73 -4.21 -12.85
C LEU A 49 0.99 -3.04 -11.88
N ARG A 50 1.90 -2.14 -12.25
CA ARG A 50 2.19 -0.94 -11.47
C ARG A 50 0.99 -0.01 -11.43
N HIS A 51 0.38 0.25 -12.58
CA HIS A 51 -0.80 1.09 -12.69
C HIS A 51 -1.98 0.55 -11.87
N PHE A 52 -2.20 -0.76 -11.90
CA PHE A 52 -3.22 -1.41 -11.07
C PHE A 52 -2.92 -1.23 -9.57
N MET A 53 -1.68 -1.48 -9.14
CA MET A 53 -1.31 -1.34 -7.73
C MET A 53 -1.36 0.11 -7.24
N GLU A 54 -1.08 1.09 -8.10
CA GLU A 54 -1.27 2.51 -7.79
C GLU A 54 -2.74 2.82 -7.50
N LEU A 55 -3.67 2.31 -8.32
CA LEU A 55 -5.11 2.47 -8.07
C LEU A 55 -5.54 1.81 -6.75
N VAL A 56 -5.00 0.62 -6.44
CA VAL A 56 -5.24 -0.05 -5.15
C VAL A 56 -4.74 0.82 -3.99
N CYS A 57 -3.52 1.36 -4.08
CA CYS A 57 -2.98 2.26 -3.06
C CYS A 57 -3.82 3.53 -2.90
N VAL A 58 -4.27 4.15 -4.00
CA VAL A 58 -5.17 5.31 -3.96
C VAL A 58 -6.50 4.94 -3.29
N GLY A 59 -7.08 3.78 -3.61
CA GLY A 59 -8.31 3.30 -2.96
C GLY A 59 -8.13 3.07 -1.45
N LEU A 60 -7.04 2.42 -1.05
CA LEU A 60 -6.71 2.19 0.36
C LEU A 60 -6.42 3.51 1.10
N SER A 61 -5.78 4.48 0.45
CA SER A 61 -5.47 5.78 1.06
C SER A 61 -6.73 6.58 1.44
N LYS A 62 -7.80 6.42 0.65
CA LYS A 62 -9.09 7.10 0.85
C LYS A 62 -10.02 6.36 1.80
N ASN A 63 -9.61 5.20 2.33
CA ASN A 63 -10.44 4.41 3.23
C ASN A 63 -10.18 4.77 4.70
N PRO A 64 -11.17 5.37 5.41
CA PRO A 64 -11.06 5.70 6.83
C PRO A 64 -11.42 4.53 7.77
N TYR A 65 -11.99 3.44 7.25
CA TYR A 65 -12.48 2.30 8.03
C TYR A 65 -11.44 1.21 8.23
N LEU A 66 -10.30 1.29 7.54
CA LEU A 66 -9.22 0.30 7.64
C LEU A 66 -8.03 0.88 8.41
N THR A 67 -7.52 0.07 9.35
CA THR A 67 -6.26 0.33 10.05
C THR A 67 -5.09 0.24 9.08
N VAL A 68 -3.95 0.83 9.47
CA VAL A 68 -2.72 0.74 8.66
C VAL A 68 -2.29 -0.71 8.45
N ASP A 69 -2.40 -1.55 9.47
CA ASP A 69 -1.99 -2.95 9.37
C ASP A 69 -2.87 -3.74 8.40
N ALA A 70 -4.20 -3.52 8.42
CA ALA A 70 -5.09 -4.12 7.43
C ALA A 70 -4.71 -3.68 6.00
N LYS A 71 -4.40 -2.40 5.77
CA LYS A 71 -3.94 -1.91 4.45
C LYS A 71 -2.63 -2.60 4.02
N ARG A 72 -1.69 -2.81 4.94
CA ARG A 72 -0.42 -3.52 4.66
C ARG A 72 -0.67 -4.99 4.31
N GLU A 73 -1.57 -5.66 5.02
CA GLU A 73 -1.97 -7.04 4.73
C GLU A 73 -2.60 -7.17 3.35
N HIS A 74 -3.48 -6.24 2.96
CA HIS A 74 -4.06 -6.21 1.62
C HIS A 74 -2.99 -6.12 0.52
N ILE A 75 -1.99 -5.24 0.69
CA ILE A 75 -0.88 -5.11 -0.28
C ILE A 75 -0.05 -6.41 -0.31
N LYS A 76 0.21 -7.02 0.85
CA LYS A 76 0.95 -8.29 0.95
C LYS A 76 0.22 -9.44 0.28
N TRP A 77 -1.11 -9.47 0.36
CA TRP A 77 -1.93 -10.45 -0.34
C TRP A 77 -1.75 -10.36 -1.85
N PHE A 78 -1.79 -9.15 -2.42
CA PHE A 78 -1.54 -8.95 -3.85
C PHE A 78 -0.15 -9.42 -4.27
N LYS A 79 0.88 -9.12 -3.47
CA LYS A 79 2.24 -9.63 -3.71
C LYS A 79 2.26 -11.15 -3.86
N ASN A 80 1.68 -11.86 -2.90
CA ASN A 80 1.67 -13.32 -2.91
C ASN A 80 0.87 -13.87 -4.11
N TYR A 81 -0.28 -13.28 -4.39
CA TYR A 81 -1.13 -13.66 -5.51
C TYR A 81 -0.43 -13.52 -6.87
N PHE A 82 0.28 -12.41 -7.09
CA PHE A 82 1.01 -12.19 -8.33
C PHE A 82 2.27 -13.06 -8.43
N GLU A 83 2.90 -13.42 -7.32
CA GLU A 83 4.03 -14.36 -7.32
C GLU A 83 3.56 -15.78 -7.71
N GLU A 84 2.42 -16.24 -7.18
CA GLU A 84 1.81 -17.53 -7.58
C GLU A 84 1.42 -17.55 -9.07
N LYS A 85 0.97 -16.42 -9.61
CA LYS A 85 0.52 -16.29 -11.00
C LYS A 85 1.56 -15.70 -11.95
N LYS A 86 2.83 -15.72 -11.56
CA LYS A 86 3.92 -15.10 -12.33
C LYS A 86 4.03 -15.63 -13.76
N GLN A 87 3.79 -16.93 -13.96
CA GLN A 87 3.81 -17.55 -15.28
C GLN A 87 2.74 -16.95 -16.20
N LEU A 88 1.50 -16.84 -15.71
CA LEU A 88 0.39 -16.22 -16.44
C LEU A 88 0.68 -14.74 -16.75
N LEU A 89 1.28 -14.01 -15.80
CA LEU A 89 1.61 -12.60 -16.01
C LEU A 89 2.69 -12.39 -17.09
N LYS A 90 3.61 -13.35 -17.25
CA LYS A 90 4.56 -13.36 -18.35
C LYS A 90 3.88 -13.65 -19.69
N GLU A 91 2.97 -14.62 -19.73
CA GLU A 91 2.21 -14.97 -20.94
C GLU A 91 1.35 -13.81 -21.47
N VAL A 92 0.73 -13.05 -20.56
CA VAL A 92 -0.10 -11.88 -20.89
C VAL A 92 0.75 -10.62 -21.16
N GLY A 93 2.07 -10.68 -20.98
CA GLY A 93 2.98 -9.55 -21.17
C GLY A 93 2.86 -8.44 -20.11
N ALA A 94 2.19 -8.74 -18.98
CA ALA A 94 2.03 -7.82 -17.86
C ALA A 94 3.31 -7.68 -17.01
N LEU A 95 4.16 -8.71 -17.04
CA LEU A 95 5.52 -8.72 -16.51
C LEU A 95 6.48 -8.85 -17.68
N GLN A 96 7.09 -7.73 -18.07
CA GLN A 96 8.19 -7.76 -19.03
C GLN A 96 9.42 -8.31 -18.30
N ASP A 97 9.99 -9.40 -18.80
CA ASP A 97 11.35 -9.76 -18.45
C ASP A 97 12.22 -8.56 -18.84
N ARG A 98 13.04 -8.06 -17.91
CA ARG A 98 14.04 -7.03 -18.18
C ARG A 98 15.10 -7.63 -19.11
N GLU A 99 14.77 -7.81 -20.39
CA GLU A 99 15.75 -8.13 -21.40
C GLU A 99 16.42 -6.85 -21.89
N LEU A 100 17.62 -6.61 -21.33
CA LEU A 100 18.77 -6.00 -22.00
C LEU A 100 18.56 -4.64 -22.68
N GLY A 101 18.33 -3.60 -21.87
CA GLY A 101 18.67 -2.22 -22.23
C GLY A 101 20.18 -1.97 -22.17
N ASN A 102 20.98 -2.72 -22.94
CA ASN A 102 22.36 -2.36 -23.24
C ASN A 102 22.79 -3.00 -24.57
N LYS A 103 22.13 -2.61 -25.67
CA LYS A 103 22.69 -2.79 -27.01
C LYS A 103 23.47 -1.53 -27.34
N ASN A 104 24.80 -1.67 -27.32
CA ASN A 104 25.77 -0.72 -27.84
C ASN A 104 25.27 -0.06 -29.13
N THR A 105 24.90 1.22 -29.07
CA THR A 105 24.95 2.08 -30.25
C THR A 105 26.40 2.52 -30.43
N PRO A 106 27.13 2.07 -31.46
CA PRO A 106 28.40 2.69 -31.80
C PRO A 106 28.11 4.15 -32.16
N LYS A 107 28.71 5.08 -31.41
CA LYS A 107 28.79 6.48 -31.81
C LYS A 107 29.47 6.49 -33.17
N GLN A 108 28.72 6.76 -34.23
CA GLN A 108 29.30 7.12 -35.51
C GLN A 108 30.15 8.36 -35.26
N ILE A 109 31.45 8.20 -35.52
CA ILE A 109 32.40 9.28 -35.63
C ILE A 109 32.07 9.95 -36.97
N GLU A 110 31.44 11.12 -36.93
CA GLU A 110 31.46 12.02 -38.07
C GLU A 110 32.63 13.00 -37.90
N HIS A 111 33.28 13.22 -39.04
CA HIS A 111 34.56 13.89 -39.27
C HIS A 111 34.61 15.37 -38.85
#